data_AF-A0A1E7RTH1-F1
#
_entry.id   AF-A0A1E7RTH1-F1
#
_cell.length_a   1.000
_cell.length_b   1.000
_cell.length_c   1.000
_cell.angle_alpha   90.00
_cell.angle_beta   90.00
_cell.angle_gamma   90.00
#
_symmetry.space_group_name_H-M   'P 1'
#
loop_
_entity.id
_entity.type
_entity.pdbx_description
1 polymer ?
#
loop_
_entity_poly.entity_id
_entity_poly.type
_entity_poly.pdbx_seq_one_letter_code
_entity_poly.pdbx_strand_id
1 'polypeptide(L)'
;MNRHPHPALKAALSLGLCVLFAGSSTAMAQFAPMLTPRATDMPRPKAANSWRLAIHDAAESNGTVSFRIWLQEESPMHIDVPISEGDSETLIANAARAAISARLGDRYKVMVENGDVVVIEAQLGSPDFTVELLRDTARDVQVAVAKN
;
A
#
# COMPACT_ATOMS: atom_id res chain seq x y z
N MET A 1 -33.67 75.99 -3.42
CA MET A 1 -34.82 75.39 -2.70
C MET A 1 -34.27 74.32 -1.77
N ASN A 2 -34.15 74.62 -0.47
CA ASN A 2 -35.10 74.22 0.60
C ASN A 2 -34.95 72.72 0.93
N ARG A 3 -34.51 72.26 2.12
CA ARG A 3 -34.49 72.86 3.48
C ARG A 3 -33.39 72.19 4.34
N HIS A 4 -32.74 72.98 5.21
CA HIS A 4 -32.25 72.55 6.53
C HIS A 4 -33.44 72.65 7.52
N PRO A 5 -33.53 71.90 8.66
CA PRO A 5 -32.65 72.15 9.81
C PRO A 5 -32.26 70.96 10.74
N HIS A 6 -31.11 71.19 11.39
CA HIS A 6 -30.57 70.81 12.72
C HIS A 6 -31.56 70.51 13.89
N PRO A 7 -31.11 70.26 15.15
CA PRO A 7 -29.99 69.48 15.73
C PRO A 7 -30.41 68.72 17.04
N ALA A 8 -29.40 68.22 17.79
CA ALA A 8 -29.40 67.89 19.22
C ALA A 8 -30.11 66.57 19.61
N LEU A 9 -29.65 65.77 20.56
CA LEU A 9 -29.29 66.13 21.92
C LEU A 9 -28.43 65.02 22.55
N LYS A 10 -27.49 65.42 23.40
CA LYS A 10 -26.70 64.57 24.30
C LYS A 10 -27.61 63.92 25.36
N ALA A 11 -27.37 62.66 25.72
CA ALA A 11 -27.67 62.16 27.05
C ALA A 11 -26.75 60.97 27.38
N ALA A 12 -25.84 61.21 28.31
CA ALA A 12 -25.10 60.19 29.02
C ALA A 12 -26.03 59.53 30.05
N LEU A 13 -25.93 58.21 30.25
CA LEU A 13 -25.84 57.64 31.60
C LEU A 13 -25.43 56.16 31.54
N SER A 14 -24.34 55.88 32.24
CA SER A 14 -23.77 54.58 32.56
C SER A 14 -24.56 53.84 33.64
N LEU A 15 -24.71 52.50 33.49
CA LEU A 15 -24.41 51.43 34.47
C LEU A 15 -25.26 50.19 34.14
N GLY A 16 -24.64 49.02 34.11
CA GLY A 16 -25.38 47.76 34.02
C GLY A 16 -24.51 46.56 33.69
N LEU A 17 -23.59 46.24 34.60
CA LEU A 17 -22.87 44.96 34.63
C LEU A 17 -23.88 43.81 34.72
N CYS A 18 -23.94 42.95 33.71
CA CYS A 18 -24.49 41.59 33.83
C CYS A 18 -23.54 40.62 33.14
N VAL A 19 -22.65 40.06 33.95
CA VAL A 19 -21.88 38.86 33.61
C VAL A 19 -22.87 37.70 33.52
N LEU A 20 -23.01 37.12 32.33
CA LEU A 20 -23.49 35.74 32.20
C LEU A 20 -22.48 34.96 31.37
N PHE A 21 -21.62 34.24 32.09
CA PHE A 21 -20.82 33.15 31.58
C PHE A 21 -21.76 32.06 31.04
N ALA A 22 -21.94 32.01 29.72
CA ALA A 22 -22.37 30.79 29.04
C ALA A 22 -21.12 30.13 28.47
N GLY A 23 -20.40 29.41 29.34
CA GLY A 23 -19.31 28.53 28.93
C GLY A 23 -19.84 27.52 27.93
N SER A 24 -19.52 27.72 26.66
CA SER A 24 -19.76 26.71 25.63
C SER A 24 -18.65 25.69 25.78
N SER A 25 -18.96 24.59 26.47
CA SER A 25 -18.09 23.41 26.52
C SER A 25 -17.97 22.85 25.11
N THR A 26 -16.96 23.30 24.36
CA THR A 26 -16.56 22.62 23.13
C THR A 26 -15.99 21.27 23.55
N ALA A 27 -16.76 20.22 23.30
CA ALA A 27 -16.38 18.84 23.54
C ALA A 27 -14.99 18.57 22.96
N MET A 28 -14.04 18.18 23.81
CA MET A 28 -12.82 17.55 23.33
C MET A 28 -13.23 16.22 22.71
N ALA A 29 -13.26 16.17 21.37
CA ALA A 29 -13.26 14.93 20.62
C ALA A 29 -11.97 14.19 20.98
N GLN A 30 -12.08 13.29 21.95
CA GLN A 30 -11.07 12.31 22.28
C GLN A 30 -10.90 11.41 21.06
N PHE A 31 -9.90 11.72 20.23
CA PHE A 31 -9.36 10.76 19.29
C PHE A 31 -8.77 9.62 20.11
N ALA A 32 -9.55 8.57 20.33
CA ALA A 32 -8.99 7.29 20.70
C ALA A 32 -7.94 6.95 19.62
N PRO A 33 -6.69 6.62 19.97
CA PRO A 33 -5.81 6.01 18.99
C PRO A 33 -6.49 4.72 18.57
N MET A 34 -7.05 4.71 17.36
CA MET A 34 -7.37 3.44 16.73
C MET A 34 -6.02 2.71 16.66
N LEU A 35 -5.88 1.65 17.46
CA LEU A 35 -4.84 0.65 17.25
C LEU A 35 -5.18 -0.03 15.93
N THR A 36 -4.93 0.66 14.82
CA THR A 36 -4.91 0.03 13.50
C THR A 36 -3.78 -0.97 13.58
N PRO A 37 -4.04 -2.28 13.36
CA PRO A 37 -2.97 -3.25 13.23
C PRO A 37 -2.00 -2.69 12.19
N ARG A 38 -0.75 -2.51 12.62
CA ARG A 38 0.30 -2.12 11.68
C ARG A 38 0.41 -3.29 10.71
N ALA A 39 0.64 -3.04 9.41
CA ALA A 39 0.72 -4.12 8.40
C ALA A 39 1.77 -5.23 8.72
N THR A 40 2.56 -5.05 9.78
CA THR A 40 3.46 -6.02 10.42
C THR A 40 2.77 -7.11 11.26
N ASP A 41 1.47 -7.02 11.57
CA ASP A 41 0.78 -7.98 12.47
C ASP A 41 0.20 -9.22 11.79
N MET A 42 0.24 -9.32 10.45
CA MET A 42 -0.08 -10.57 9.77
C MET A 42 1.11 -11.53 9.82
N PRO A 43 0.92 -12.84 10.05
CA PRO A 43 1.99 -13.83 9.99
C PRO A 43 2.72 -13.76 8.65
N ARG A 44 3.94 -13.20 8.64
CA ARG A 44 4.79 -13.18 7.45
C ARG A 44 5.44 -14.55 7.27
N PRO A 45 5.57 -15.06 6.04
CA PRO A 45 6.44 -16.20 5.79
C PRO A 45 7.86 -15.90 6.29
N LYS A 46 8.51 -16.90 6.89
CA LYS A 46 9.88 -16.75 7.38
C LYS A 46 10.80 -16.36 6.23
N ALA A 47 11.65 -15.36 6.45
CA ALA A 47 12.61 -14.92 5.46
C ALA A 47 13.56 -16.07 5.04
N ALA A 48 13.95 -16.07 3.77
CA ALA A 48 14.89 -17.00 3.17
C ALA A 48 15.77 -16.26 2.15
N ASN A 49 16.92 -16.85 1.82
CA ASN A 49 17.82 -16.32 0.80
C ASN A 49 17.38 -16.69 -0.63
N SER A 50 16.41 -17.60 -0.80
CA SER A 50 15.90 -17.99 -2.12
C SER A 50 14.43 -18.41 -2.08
N TRP A 51 13.71 -18.05 -3.15
CA TRP A 51 12.29 -18.32 -3.33
C TRP A 51 12.00 -18.77 -4.77
N ARG A 52 11.00 -19.64 -4.91
CA ARG A 52 10.48 -20.15 -6.18
C ARG A 52 9.01 -19.74 -6.32
N LEU A 53 8.66 -19.19 -7.48
CA LEU A 53 7.29 -18.87 -7.90
C LEU A 53 6.98 -19.76 -9.10
N ALA A 54 6.29 -20.87 -8.88
CA ALA A 54 5.87 -21.75 -9.96
C ALA A 54 4.54 -21.26 -10.51
N ILE A 55 4.49 -21.06 -11.83
CA ILE A 55 3.29 -20.63 -12.55
C ILE A 55 2.74 -21.84 -13.29
N HIS A 56 1.43 -22.03 -13.20
CA HIS A 56 0.73 -23.12 -13.86
C HIS A 56 -0.43 -22.55 -14.68
N ASP A 57 -0.68 -23.23 -15.79
CA ASP A 57 -1.77 -22.98 -16.73
C ASP A 57 -1.66 -21.62 -17.46
N ALA A 58 -2.40 -21.50 -18.56
CA ALA A 58 -2.44 -20.28 -19.36
C ALA A 58 -3.59 -19.38 -18.92
N ALA A 59 -3.45 -18.07 -19.10
CA ALA A 59 -4.48 -17.13 -18.68
C ALA A 59 -5.73 -17.20 -19.59
N GLU A 60 -6.89 -17.50 -19.01
CA GLU A 60 -8.19 -17.41 -19.70
C GLU A 60 -8.81 -16.01 -19.64
N SER A 61 -8.15 -15.07 -18.97
CA SER A 61 -8.57 -13.67 -18.92
C SER A 61 -7.44 -12.72 -18.62
N ASN A 62 -7.64 -11.46 -18.98
CA ASN A 62 -6.82 -10.37 -18.45
C ASN A 62 -6.93 -10.30 -16.93
N GLY A 63 -5.85 -9.87 -16.28
CA GLY A 63 -5.81 -9.74 -14.82
C GLY A 63 -4.47 -9.23 -14.31
N THR A 64 -4.22 -9.49 -13.03
CA THR A 64 -2.99 -9.10 -12.35
C THR A 64 -2.65 -10.14 -11.30
N VAL A 65 -1.40 -10.57 -11.30
CA VAL A 65 -0.79 -11.29 -10.18
C VAL A 65 -0.02 -10.28 -9.35
N SER A 66 -0.34 -10.19 -8.06
CA SER A 66 0.25 -9.23 -7.12
C SER A 66 1.12 -9.94 -6.09
N PHE A 67 2.37 -9.52 -5.97
CA PHE A 67 3.31 -10.01 -4.97
C PHE A 67 3.64 -8.94 -3.94
N ARG A 68 3.92 -9.38 -2.71
CA ARG A 68 4.53 -8.56 -1.67
C ARG A 68 5.89 -9.12 -1.32
N ILE A 69 6.90 -8.25 -1.31
CA ILE A 69 8.26 -8.61 -0.95
C ILE A 69 8.74 -7.72 0.21
N TRP A 70 9.36 -8.33 1.22
CA TRP A 70 10.03 -7.61 2.31
C TRP A 70 11.51 -7.90 2.29
N LEU A 71 12.33 -6.86 2.26
CA LEU A 71 13.77 -6.96 2.48
C LEU A 71 14.02 -6.67 3.97
N GLN A 72 14.12 -7.70 4.81
CA GLN A 72 14.18 -7.58 6.28
C GLN A 72 13.29 -6.48 6.90
N GLU A 73 13.91 -5.37 7.31
CA GLU A 73 13.34 -4.23 8.06
C GLU A 73 12.81 -3.12 7.15
N GLU A 74 12.92 -3.29 5.83
CA GLU A 74 12.40 -2.33 4.86
C GLU A 74 10.86 -2.42 4.75
N SER A 75 10.26 -1.34 4.26
CA SER A 75 8.83 -1.34 3.93
C SER A 75 8.54 -2.36 2.83
N PRO A 76 7.41 -3.10 2.89
CA PRO A 76 7.07 -4.05 1.85
C PRO A 76 6.93 -3.34 0.50
N MET A 77 7.52 -3.93 -0.52
CA MET A 77 7.24 -3.55 -1.89
C MET A 77 6.08 -4.38 -2.44
N HIS A 78 5.15 -3.71 -3.09
CA HIS A 78 4.09 -4.33 -3.86
C HIS A 78 4.50 -4.34 -5.34
N ILE A 79 4.39 -5.51 -5.96
CA ILE A 79 4.75 -5.74 -7.36
C ILE A 79 3.55 -6.35 -8.07
N ASP A 80 3.03 -5.62 -9.06
CA ASP A 80 1.94 -6.08 -9.90
C ASP A 80 2.50 -6.55 -11.24
N VAL A 81 2.08 -7.75 -11.64
CA VAL A 81 2.39 -8.36 -12.93
C VAL A 81 1.10 -8.36 -13.74
N PRO A 82 0.96 -7.49 -14.76
CA PRO A 82 -0.20 -7.52 -15.63
C PRO A 82 -0.18 -8.81 -16.44
N ILE A 83 -1.35 -9.45 -16.54
CA ILE A 83 -1.56 -10.69 -17.29
C ILE A 83 -2.57 -10.39 -18.39
N SER A 84 -2.25 -10.82 -19.61
CA SER A 84 -3.15 -10.74 -20.75
C SER A 84 -3.81 -12.10 -20.99
N GLU A 85 -5.04 -12.09 -21.50
CA GLU A 85 -5.70 -13.30 -21.98
C GLU A 85 -4.84 -14.01 -23.04
N GLY A 86 -4.67 -15.31 -22.88
CA GLY A 86 -3.83 -16.15 -23.74
C GLY A 86 -2.34 -16.15 -23.38
N ASP A 87 -1.90 -15.39 -22.36
CA ASP A 87 -0.52 -15.49 -21.88
C ASP A 87 -0.25 -16.91 -21.37
N SER A 88 0.78 -17.54 -21.92
CA SER A 88 1.26 -18.83 -21.42
C SER A 88 2.06 -18.67 -20.13
N GLU A 89 2.24 -19.77 -19.39
CA GLU A 89 3.08 -19.84 -18.19
C GLU A 89 4.44 -19.17 -18.40
N THR A 90 5.03 -19.38 -19.58
CA THR A 90 6.31 -18.76 -19.96
C THR A 90 6.26 -17.26 -20.14
N LEU A 91 5.20 -16.73 -20.75
CA LEU A 91 5.04 -15.28 -20.87
C LEU A 91 4.83 -14.65 -19.49
N ILE A 92 3.99 -15.27 -18.66
CA ILE A 92 3.73 -14.84 -17.29
C ILE A 92 5.01 -14.86 -16.45
N ALA A 93 5.79 -15.95 -16.53
CA ALA A 93 7.05 -16.08 -15.79
C ALA A 93 8.07 -15.02 -16.19
N ASN A 94 8.17 -14.73 -17.49
CA ASN A 94 9.05 -13.67 -17.97
C ASN A 94 8.59 -12.27 -17.56
N ALA A 95 7.29 -12.01 -17.56
CA ALA A 95 6.71 -10.75 -17.09
C ALA A 95 6.97 -10.56 -15.59
N ALA A 96 6.75 -11.60 -14.78
CA ALA A 96 7.04 -11.59 -13.35
C ALA A 96 8.53 -11.39 -13.07
N ARG A 97 9.42 -12.12 -13.78
CA ARG A 97 10.88 -11.93 -13.68
C ARG A 97 11.27 -10.47 -13.95
N ALA A 98 10.73 -9.87 -15.01
CA ALA A 98 11.04 -8.49 -15.38
C ALA A 98 10.54 -7.50 -14.33
N ALA A 99 9.29 -7.61 -13.89
CA ALA A 99 8.68 -6.72 -12.89
C ALA A 99 9.41 -6.80 -11.55
N ILE A 100 9.77 -8.00 -11.10
CA ILE A 100 10.46 -8.23 -9.83
C ILE A 100 11.91 -7.72 -9.91
N SER A 101 12.64 -8.05 -10.97
CA SER A 101 14.02 -7.60 -11.17
C SER A 101 14.14 -6.08 -11.19
N ALA A 102 13.18 -5.39 -11.81
CA ALA A 102 13.14 -3.93 -11.86
C ALA A 102 13.00 -3.26 -10.48
N ARG A 103 12.45 -3.97 -9.48
CA ARG A 103 12.25 -3.45 -8.12
C ARG A 103 13.36 -3.85 -7.14
N LEU A 104 13.91 -5.05 -7.28
CA LEU A 104 14.92 -5.57 -6.36
C LEU A 104 16.34 -5.09 -6.69
N GLY A 105 16.61 -4.78 -7.96
CA GLY A 105 17.95 -4.43 -8.43
C GLY A 105 18.95 -5.59 -8.32
N ASP A 106 20.24 -5.30 -8.54
CA ASP A 106 21.27 -6.32 -8.78
C ASP A 106 21.69 -7.11 -7.53
N ARG A 107 21.24 -6.69 -6.33
CA ARG A 107 21.45 -7.45 -5.08
C ARG A 107 20.68 -8.78 -5.05
N TYR A 108 19.70 -8.93 -5.93
CA TYR A 108 18.90 -10.14 -6.03
C TYR A 108 18.88 -10.63 -7.47
N LYS A 109 19.27 -11.87 -7.69
CA LYS A 109 19.15 -12.52 -9.00
C LYS A 109 17.71 -12.95 -9.19
N VAL A 110 17.11 -12.57 -10.31
CA VAL A 110 15.77 -13.03 -10.71
C VAL A 110 15.88 -13.72 -12.06
N MET A 111 15.56 -15.00 -12.12
CA MET A 111 15.66 -15.81 -13.34
C MET A 111 14.43 -16.69 -13.53
N VAL A 112 14.25 -17.19 -14.76
CA VAL A 112 13.23 -18.19 -15.08
C VAL A 112 13.93 -19.53 -15.29
N GLU A 113 13.46 -20.55 -14.60
CA GLU A 113 13.85 -21.96 -14.75
C GLU A 113 12.70 -22.74 -15.39
N ASN A 114 13.03 -23.69 -16.28
CA ASN A 114 12.08 -24.57 -16.99
C ASN A 114 10.95 -23.86 -17.77
N GLY A 115 11.03 -22.54 -17.91
CA GLY A 115 10.05 -21.73 -18.62
C GLY A 115 8.94 -21.19 -17.74
N ASP A 116 8.61 -21.84 -16.62
CA ASP A 116 7.41 -21.61 -15.82
C ASP A 116 7.70 -21.28 -14.35
N VAL A 117 8.95 -21.41 -13.89
CA VAL A 117 9.33 -21.10 -12.51
C VAL A 117 10.21 -19.86 -12.44
N VAL A 118 9.77 -18.85 -11.70
CA VAL A 118 10.62 -17.70 -11.36
C VAL A 118 11.39 -18.00 -10.08
N VAL A 119 12.71 -17.93 -10.14
CA VAL A 119 13.60 -18.07 -8.98
C VAL A 119 14.18 -16.72 -8.62
N ILE A 120 14.03 -16.35 -7.35
CA ILE A 120 14.63 -15.15 -6.76
C ILE A 120 15.69 -15.63 -5.77
N GLU A 121 16.92 -15.15 -5.91
CA GLU A 121 18.06 -15.54 -5.08
C GLU A 121 18.79 -14.30 -4.58
N ALA A 122 19.02 -14.21 -3.27
CA ALA A 122 19.84 -13.17 -2.66
C ALA A 122 21.31 -13.38 -3.03
N GLN A 123 21.95 -12.34 -3.57
CA GLN A 123 23.39 -12.36 -3.82
C GLN A 123 24.17 -12.31 -2.51
N LEU A 124 25.43 -12.73 -2.54
CA LEU A 124 26.33 -12.68 -1.39
C LEU A 124 26.33 -11.28 -0.75
N GLY A 125 26.03 -11.23 0.56
CA GLY A 125 25.96 -9.98 1.33
C GLY A 125 24.61 -9.27 1.30
N SER A 126 23.62 -9.80 0.57
CA SER A 126 22.25 -9.27 0.57
C SER A 126 21.43 -9.89 1.71
N PRO A 127 20.48 -9.15 2.30
CA PRO A 127 19.64 -9.69 3.36
C PRO A 127 18.64 -10.71 2.82
N ASP A 128 18.33 -11.71 3.65
CA ASP A 128 17.18 -12.59 3.44
C ASP A 128 15.89 -11.78 3.28
N PHE A 129 14.96 -12.35 2.53
CA PHE A 129 13.71 -11.68 2.18
C PHE A 129 12.54 -12.63 2.26
N THR A 130 11.35 -12.05 2.28
CA THR A 130 10.09 -12.78 2.27
C THR A 130 9.34 -12.47 0.99
N VAL A 131 8.72 -13.47 0.39
CA VAL A 131 7.80 -13.32 -0.75
C VAL A 131 6.43 -13.86 -0.37
N GLU A 132 5.39 -13.11 -0.68
CA GLU A 132 3.99 -13.50 -0.49
C GLU A 132 3.22 -13.22 -1.79
N LEU A 133 2.40 -14.18 -2.21
CA LEU A 133 1.36 -13.96 -3.21
C LEU A 133 0.16 -13.30 -2.52
N LEU A 134 -0.19 -12.09 -2.94
CA LEU A 134 -1.32 -11.36 -2.37
C LEU A 134 -2.63 -11.73 -3.04
N ARG A 135 -2.61 -11.78 -4.37
CA ARG A 135 -3.81 -11.95 -5.19
C ARG A 135 -3.43 -12.38 -6.60
N ASP A 136 -4.31 -13.18 -7.18
CA ASP A 136 -4.43 -13.37 -8.62
C ASP A 136 -5.85 -12.96 -9.04
N THR A 137 -5.97 -12.20 -10.13
CA THR A 137 -7.26 -11.85 -10.74
C THR A 137 -7.43 -12.37 -12.16
N ALA A 138 -6.39 -12.96 -12.75
CA ALA A 138 -6.50 -13.66 -14.02
C ALA A 138 -7.21 -15.00 -13.77
N ARG A 139 -8.10 -15.40 -14.69
CA ARG A 139 -8.72 -16.71 -14.61
C ARG A 139 -7.76 -17.79 -15.09
N ASP A 140 -7.85 -18.94 -14.43
CA ASP A 140 -7.09 -20.17 -14.70
C ASP A 140 -5.58 -20.10 -14.43
N VAL A 141 -5.02 -18.93 -14.13
CA VAL A 141 -3.63 -18.82 -13.67
C VAL A 141 -3.52 -19.29 -12.22
N GLN A 142 -2.54 -20.14 -11.95
CA GLN A 142 -2.20 -20.55 -10.59
C GLN A 142 -0.74 -20.26 -10.29
N VAL A 143 -0.48 -19.68 -9.11
CA VAL A 143 0.88 -19.36 -8.68
C VAL A 143 1.17 -20.00 -7.33
N ALA A 144 2.16 -20.88 -7.29
CA ALA A 144 2.66 -21.48 -6.06
C ALA A 144 3.94 -20.78 -5.61
N VAL A 145 3.96 -20.29 -4.37
CA VAL A 145 5.12 -19.61 -3.77
C VAL A 145 5.72 -20.51 -2.70
N ALA A 146 7.01 -20.83 -2.84
CA ALA A 146 7.74 -21.66 -1.90
C ALA A 146 9.15 -21.12 -1.65
N LYS A 147 9.64 -21.30 -0.43
CA LYS A 147 11.07 -21.13 -0.12
C LYS A 147 11.87 -22.26 -0.77
N ASN A 148 13.09 -21.94 -1.21
CA ASN A 148 14.07 -22.93 -1.67
C ASN A 148 14.99 -23.37 -0.52
#